data_AF-D7PDR2-F1
#
_entry.id   AF-D7PDR2-F1
#
_cell.length_a   1.000
_cell.length_b   1.000
_cell.length_c   1.000
_cell.angle_alpha   90.00
_cell.angle_beta   90.00
_cell.angle_gamma   90.00
#
_symmetry.space_group_name_H-M   'P 1'
#
loop_
_entity.id
_entity.type
_entity.pdbx_description
1 polymer ?
#
loop_
_entity_poly.entity_id
_entity_poly.type
_entity_poly.pdbx_seq_one_letter_code
_entity_poly.pdbx_strand_id
1 'polypeptide(L)'
;AGKLSPSSTKDMSITQAEEILNKKSGWQVLTGTTDFGVITQKAQDGDEMCQLAFDLLVDRLLGFVGSYYLKLGGSVDALVFAGGIGNKWVP
;
A
#
# COMPACT_ATOMS: atom_id res chain seq x y z
N ALA A 1 -2.05 -37.91 -2.78
CA ALA A 1 -2.83 -36.69 -3.05
C ALA A 1 -1.97 -35.75 -3.90
N GLY A 2 -2.30 -35.61 -5.19
CA GLY A 2 -1.46 -34.93 -6.18
C GLY A 2 -1.36 -33.42 -5.94
N LYS A 3 -0.16 -32.87 -6.18
CA LYS A 3 0.11 -31.43 -6.15
C LYS A 3 -0.82 -30.74 -7.14
N LEU A 4 -1.58 -29.75 -6.67
CA LEU A 4 -2.38 -28.86 -7.52
C LEU A 4 -1.44 -28.09 -8.46
N SER A 5 -1.67 -28.24 -9.76
CA SER A 5 -1.04 -27.42 -10.80
C SER A 5 -1.60 -26.00 -10.74
N PRO A 6 -0.79 -24.93 -10.91
CA PRO A 6 -1.28 -23.55 -10.98
C PRO A 6 -2.28 -23.29 -12.12
N SER A 7 -2.43 -24.23 -13.06
CA SER A 7 -3.35 -24.14 -14.19
C SER A 7 -4.78 -24.63 -13.89
N SER A 8 -5.09 -25.03 -12.64
CA SER A 8 -6.37 -25.66 -12.29
C SER A 8 -7.47 -24.69 -11.85
N THR A 9 -7.23 -23.38 -11.81
CA THR A 9 -8.27 -22.36 -11.59
C THR A 9 -8.60 -21.66 -12.90
N LYS A 10 -9.21 -22.40 -13.84
CA LYS A 10 -9.63 -21.85 -15.13
C LYS A 10 -10.96 -21.07 -15.06
N ASP A 11 -11.63 -21.08 -13.90
CA ASP A 11 -12.96 -20.52 -13.68
C ASP A 11 -13.07 -19.67 -12.40
N MET A 12 -12.21 -18.65 -12.26
CA MET A 12 -12.56 -17.48 -11.43
C MET A 12 -12.84 -16.33 -12.39
N SER A 13 -14.11 -15.96 -12.53
CA SER A 13 -14.49 -14.74 -13.26
C SER A 13 -14.02 -13.54 -12.45
N ILE A 14 -12.75 -13.16 -12.63
CA ILE A 14 -12.23 -11.88 -12.14
C ILE A 14 -13.05 -10.81 -12.85
N THR A 15 -13.75 -10.01 -12.06
CA THR A 15 -14.52 -8.89 -12.61
C THR A 15 -13.55 -7.86 -13.18
N GLN A 16 -13.97 -7.13 -14.21
CA GLN A 16 -13.17 -6.02 -14.74
C GLN A 16 -12.81 -5.00 -13.64
N ALA A 17 -13.69 -4.81 -12.66
CA ALA A 17 -13.45 -3.96 -11.50
C ALA A 17 -12.29 -4.47 -10.63
N GLU A 18 -12.24 -5.76 -10.32
CA GLU A 18 -11.13 -6.36 -9.56
C GLU A 18 -9.82 -6.28 -10.32
N GLU A 19 -9.83 -6.46 -11.65
CA GLU A 19 -8.63 -6.31 -12.46
C GLU A 19 -8.09 -4.87 -12.38
N ILE A 20 -8.98 -3.87 -12.49
CA ILE A 20 -8.60 -2.46 -12.38
C ILE A 20 -8.01 -2.18 -10.99
N LEU A 21 -8.71 -2.58 -9.92
CA LEU A 21 -8.29 -2.28 -8.55
C LEU A 21 -7.00 -2.98 -8.14
N ASN A 22 -6.79 -4.23 -8.57
CA ASN A 22 -5.63 -5.01 -8.14
C ASN A 22 -4.41 -4.85 -9.04
N LYS A 23 -4.59 -4.48 -10.32
CA LYS A 23 -3.49 -4.47 -11.31
C LYS A 23 -3.26 -3.13 -11.98
N LYS A 24 -4.26 -2.25 -12.02
CA LYS A 24 -4.22 -0.97 -12.75
C LYS A 24 -4.59 0.19 -11.83
N SER A 25 -4.17 0.12 -10.58
CA SER A 25 -4.43 1.14 -9.55
C SER A 25 -3.21 1.32 -8.63
N GLY A 26 -3.31 2.23 -7.67
CA GLY A 26 -2.28 2.48 -6.66
C GLY A 26 -1.04 3.16 -7.23
N TRP A 27 0.09 2.97 -6.57
CA TRP A 27 1.34 3.66 -6.92
C TRP A 27 1.83 3.39 -8.33
N GLN A 28 1.63 2.18 -8.87
CA GLN A 28 2.06 1.85 -10.22
C GLN A 28 1.51 2.84 -11.27
N VAL A 29 0.28 3.31 -11.08
CA VAL A 29 -0.37 4.26 -11.98
C VAL A 29 0.09 5.69 -11.74
N LEU A 30 0.37 6.05 -10.48
CA LEU A 30 0.77 7.41 -10.11
C LEU A 30 2.26 7.68 -10.40
N THR A 31 3.12 6.72 -10.10
CA THR A 31 4.58 6.91 -10.06
C THR A 31 5.34 6.03 -11.06
N GLY A 32 4.62 5.13 -11.75
CA GLY A 32 5.23 4.15 -12.67
C GLY A 32 5.94 2.98 -11.97
N THR A 33 5.91 2.91 -10.64
CA THR A 33 6.51 1.82 -9.85
C THR A 33 5.69 1.52 -8.60
N THR A 34 5.85 0.33 -8.03
CA THR A 34 5.32 -0.04 -6.71
C THR A 34 6.40 -0.09 -5.63
N ASP A 35 7.67 0.17 -5.99
CA ASP A 35 8.78 0.16 -5.05
C ASP A 35 8.75 1.42 -4.18
N PHE A 36 8.43 1.23 -2.90
CA PHE A 36 8.34 2.30 -1.92
C PHE A 36 9.62 3.12 -1.80
N GLY A 37 10.80 2.46 -1.82
CA GLY A 37 12.08 3.15 -1.65
C GLY A 37 12.38 4.08 -2.84
N VAL A 38 12.02 3.64 -4.05
CA VAL A 38 12.14 4.48 -5.26
C VAL A 38 11.18 5.66 -5.20
N ILE A 39 9.94 5.45 -4.74
CA ILE A 39 8.93 6.51 -4.62
C ILE A 39 9.39 7.56 -3.61
N THR A 40 9.85 7.15 -2.42
CA THR A 40 10.30 8.10 -1.40
C THR A 40 11.53 8.87 -1.84
N GLN A 41 12.49 8.21 -2.50
CA GLN A 41 13.68 8.90 -3.02
C GLN A 41 13.31 9.95 -4.06
N LYS A 42 12.47 9.57 -5.05
CA LYS A 42 12.04 10.52 -6.08
C LYS A 42 11.23 11.68 -5.52
N ALA A 43 10.38 11.42 -4.53
CA ALA A 43 9.65 12.48 -3.83
C ALA A 43 10.60 13.47 -3.16
N GLN A 44 11.64 12.97 -2.46
CA GLN A 44 12.71 13.81 -1.88
C GLN A 44 13.48 14.61 -2.95
N ASP A 45 13.68 14.02 -4.13
CA ASP A 45 14.34 14.66 -5.28
C ASP A 45 13.41 15.65 -6.02
N GLY A 46 12.16 15.84 -5.57
CA GLY A 46 11.21 16.83 -6.09
C GLY A 46 10.22 16.33 -7.15
N ASP A 47 10.08 15.01 -7.34
CA ASP A 47 9.05 14.44 -8.21
C ASP A 47 7.66 14.60 -7.58
N GLU A 48 6.85 15.49 -8.17
CA GLU A 48 5.52 15.85 -7.66
C GLU A 48 4.55 14.66 -7.59
N MET A 49 4.63 13.73 -8.54
CA MET A 49 3.74 12.57 -8.58
C MET A 49 4.12 11.54 -7.52
N CYS A 50 5.42 11.36 -7.26
CA CYS A 50 5.90 10.53 -6.17
C CYS A 50 5.58 11.15 -4.81
N GLN A 51 5.70 12.48 -4.68
CA GLN A 51 5.28 13.21 -3.48
C GLN A 51 3.77 13.02 -3.22
N LEU A 52 2.93 13.23 -4.24
CA LEU A 52 1.48 13.00 -4.15
C LEU A 52 1.16 11.56 -3.74
N ALA A 53 1.83 10.57 -4.32
CA ALA A 53 1.62 9.16 -4.00
C ALA A 53 1.99 8.82 -2.54
N PHE A 54 3.03 9.47 -2.01
CA PHE A 54 3.43 9.36 -0.60
C PHE A 54 2.41 10.05 0.32
N ASP A 55 1.95 11.25 -0.03
CA ASP A 55 0.98 12.00 0.77
C ASP A 55 -0.36 11.26 0.86
N LEU A 56 -0.82 10.63 -0.22
CA LEU A 56 -2.01 9.79 -0.23
C LEU A 56 -1.86 8.55 0.67
N LEU A 57 -0.66 7.97 0.78
CA LEU A 57 -0.40 6.90 1.74
C LEU A 57 -0.53 7.43 3.17
N VAL A 58 0.11 8.55 3.47
CA VAL A 58 0.11 9.15 4.82
C VAL A 58 -1.31 9.50 5.26
N ASP A 59 -2.09 10.16 4.41
CA ASP A 59 -3.50 10.49 4.68
C ASP A 59 -4.32 9.24 5.04
N ARG A 60 -4.20 8.18 4.24
CA ARG A 60 -4.92 6.94 4.48
C ARG A 60 -4.46 6.22 5.77
N LEU A 61 -3.15 6.22 6.05
CA LEU A 61 -2.61 5.68 7.30
C LEU A 61 -3.14 6.45 8.51
N LEU A 62 -3.14 7.78 8.46
CA LEU A 62 -3.68 8.63 9.52
C LEU A 62 -5.18 8.39 9.74
N GLY A 63 -5.94 8.19 8.67
CA GLY A 63 -7.35 7.78 8.76
C GLY A 63 -7.56 6.49 9.57
N PHE A 64 -6.73 5.47 9.32
CA PHE A 64 -6.79 4.22 10.09
C PHE A 64 -6.33 4.41 11.54
N VAL A 65 -5.17 5.04 11.75
CA VAL A 65 -4.60 5.28 13.08
C VAL A 65 -5.56 6.09 13.94
N GLY A 66 -6.11 7.18 13.42
CA GLY A 66 -7.09 8.01 14.13
C GLY A 66 -8.35 7.23 14.50
N SER A 67 -8.87 6.41 13.58
CA SER A 67 -10.04 5.58 13.85
C SER A 67 -9.80 4.57 14.99
N TYR A 68 -8.60 3.98 15.07
CA TYR A 68 -8.25 3.02 16.12
C TYR A 68 -7.93 3.72 17.44
N TYR A 69 -7.25 4.86 17.40
CA TYR A 69 -6.99 5.70 18.56
C TYR A 69 -8.30 6.08 19.28
N LEU A 70 -9.30 6.53 18.52
CA LEU A 70 -10.62 6.85 19.08
C LEU A 70 -11.34 5.62 19.65
N LYS A 71 -11.29 4.46 18.95
CA LYS A 71 -11.88 3.21 19.45
C LYS A 71 -11.24 2.71 20.75
N LEU A 72 -9.97 3.03 20.98
CA LEU A 72 -9.23 2.71 22.20
C LEU A 72 -9.42 3.77 23.31
N GLY A 73 -10.34 4.73 23.13
CA GLY A 73 -10.60 5.77 24.13
C GLY A 73 -9.46 6.78 24.28
N GLY A 74 -8.62 6.92 23.26
CA GLY A 74 -7.48 7.85 23.26
C GLY A 74 -6.29 7.41 24.13
N SER A 75 -6.34 6.21 24.72
CA SER A 75 -5.24 5.65 25.51
C SER A 75 -4.56 4.55 24.70
N VAL A 76 -3.33 4.80 24.27
CA VAL A 76 -2.53 3.87 23.45
C VAL A 76 -1.12 3.78 24.03
N ASP A 77 -0.70 2.59 24.40
CA ASP A 77 0.66 2.34 24.93
C ASP A 77 1.72 2.36 23.85
N ALA A 78 1.39 1.89 22.64
CA ALA A 78 2.32 1.82 21.51
C ALA A 78 1.61 1.86 20.15
N LEU A 79 2.30 2.43 19.17
CA LEU A 79 2.01 2.28 17.74
C LEU A 79 3.15 1.48 17.10
N VAL A 80 2.83 0.32 16.53
CA VAL A 80 3.84 -0.60 15.98
C VAL A 80 3.81 -0.55 14.46
N PHE A 81 4.95 -0.22 13.86
CA PHE A 81 5.18 -0.36 12.43
C PHE A 81 5.81 -1.72 12.14
N ALA A 82 5.29 -2.42 11.13
CA ALA A 82 5.77 -3.74 10.73
C ALA A 82 5.68 -3.90 9.21
N GLY A 83 6.26 -5.00 8.71
CA GLY A 83 6.30 -5.30 7.28
C GLY A 83 7.43 -4.57 6.54
N GLY A 84 7.56 -4.85 5.24
CA GLY A 84 8.69 -4.39 4.43
C GLY A 84 8.80 -2.85 4.34
N ILE A 85 7.67 -2.16 4.26
CA ILE A 85 7.61 -0.69 4.22
C ILE A 85 7.89 -0.09 5.61
N GLY A 86 7.28 -0.64 6.67
CA GLY A 86 7.43 -0.14 8.03
C GLY A 86 8.84 -0.26 8.60
N ASN A 87 9.62 -1.25 8.15
CA ASN A 87 10.99 -1.47 8.62
C ASN A 87 12.06 -0.74 7.81
N LYS A 88 11.74 -0.23 6.61
CA LYS A 88 12.72 0.34 5.67
C LYS A 88 12.61 1.86 5.50
N TRP A 89 11.92 2.54 6.41
CA TRP A 89 11.94 3.99 6.46
C TRP A 89 13.28 4.45 7.05
N VAL A 90 14.12 5.04 6.20
CA VAL A 90 15.30 5.79 6.62
C VAL A 90 15.07 7.22 6.12
N PRO A 91 15.10 8.23 7.02
CA PRO A 91 14.89 9.63 6.64
C PRO A 91 15.93 10.14 5.64
#